data_AF-A0A423TAS8-F1
#
_entry.id   AF-A0A423TAS8-F1
#
_cell.length_a   1.000
_cell.length_b   1.000
_cell.length_c   1.000
_cell.angle_alpha   90.00
_cell.angle_beta   90.00
_cell.angle_gamma   90.00
#
_symmetry.space_group_name_H-M   'P 1'
#
loop_
_entity.id
_entity.type
_entity.pdbx_description
1 polymer ?
#
loop_
_entity_poly.entity_id
_entity_poly.type
_entity_poly.pdbx_seq_one_letter_code
_entity_poly.pdbx_strand_id
1 'polypeptide(L)'
;MQSLYVLPLCLLPAKNAWLRSMRFGRIHLSWGDVTEESFRESILEVATNPEYHRRISRISRLVHDQPDSPKERAVWWLEYLLRNEGAAHLNQESFARNLSWPQILLLDVLLLTIFILALLGLIVWFVLRRINSSGKSKVD
;
A
#
# COMPACT_ATOMS: atom_id res chain seq x y z
N MET A 1 -8.00 -10.16 -30.59
CA MET A 1 -6.68 -9.55 -30.31
C MET A 1 -6.78 -8.76 -29.00
N GLN A 2 -7.22 -9.32 -27.88
CA GLN A 2 -6.47 -10.13 -26.91
C GLN A 2 -5.01 -9.71 -26.68
N SER A 3 -4.76 -9.24 -25.46
CA SER A 3 -3.47 -9.20 -24.73
C SER A 3 -2.49 -8.08 -25.07
N LEU A 4 -2.54 -6.93 -24.36
CA LEU A 4 -1.34 -6.25 -23.80
C LEU A 4 -1.64 -4.98 -22.96
N TYR A 5 -2.42 -5.08 -21.88
CA TYR A 5 -2.27 -4.14 -20.74
C TYR A 5 -2.21 -4.91 -19.42
N VAL A 6 -1.64 -6.11 -19.44
CA VAL A 6 -0.92 -6.57 -18.26
C VAL A 6 0.30 -5.66 -18.23
N LEU A 7 0.27 -4.63 -17.37
CA LEU A 7 1.49 -3.89 -17.02
C LEU A 7 2.60 -4.94 -16.88
N PRO A 8 3.67 -4.92 -17.69
CA PRO A 8 4.74 -5.88 -17.52
C PRO A 8 5.19 -5.78 -16.07
N LEU A 9 5.12 -6.88 -15.33
CA LEU A 9 5.66 -6.94 -13.97
C LEU A 9 7.17 -6.55 -13.97
N CYS A 10 7.84 -6.66 -15.13
CA CYS A 10 9.17 -6.12 -15.42
C CYS A 10 9.29 -4.59 -15.26
N LEU A 11 8.21 -3.84 -15.51
CA LEU A 11 8.17 -2.42 -15.23
C LEU A 11 8.13 -2.14 -13.74
N LEU A 12 7.82 -3.06 -12.82
CA LEU A 12 7.87 -2.71 -11.40
C LEU A 12 9.32 -2.51 -10.92
N PRO A 13 10.27 -3.45 -11.13
CA PRO A 13 11.67 -3.19 -10.86
C PRO A 13 12.24 -2.07 -11.72
N ALA A 14 11.90 -2.02 -13.02
CA ALA A 14 12.43 -1.00 -13.93
C ALA A 14 11.88 0.40 -13.61
N LYS A 15 10.59 0.56 -13.26
CA LYS A 15 9.97 1.81 -12.80
C LYS A 15 10.50 2.18 -11.42
N ASN A 16 10.72 1.21 -10.53
CA ASN A 16 11.34 1.47 -9.22
C ASN A 16 12.81 1.90 -9.37
N ALA A 17 13.55 1.33 -10.33
CA ALA A 17 14.90 1.74 -10.69
C ALA A 17 14.90 3.10 -11.39
N TRP A 18 13.92 3.37 -12.25
CA TRP A 18 13.75 4.64 -12.94
C TRP A 18 13.42 5.75 -11.95
N LEU A 19 12.45 5.56 -11.06
CA LEU A 19 12.12 6.46 -9.94
C LEU A 19 13.33 6.74 -9.03
N ARG A 20 14.14 5.70 -8.77
CA ARG A 20 15.37 5.81 -7.97
C ARG A 20 16.46 6.58 -8.70
N SER A 21 16.60 6.38 -10.02
CA SER A 21 17.51 7.13 -10.89
C SER A 21 17.06 8.58 -11.12
N MET A 22 15.74 8.83 -11.07
CA MET A 22 15.16 10.12 -11.38
C MET A 22 15.51 11.17 -10.33
N ARG A 23 15.97 10.77 -9.12
CA ARG A 23 16.25 11.64 -7.96
C ARG A 23 15.49 12.96 -8.09
N PHE A 24 14.16 12.88 -8.09
CA PHE A 24 13.32 14.04 -7.86
C PHE A 24 13.93 14.76 -6.66
N GLY A 25 14.03 16.08 -6.67
CA GLY A 25 14.66 16.86 -5.60
C GLY A 25 14.03 16.58 -4.24
N ARG A 26 14.38 15.45 -3.64
CA ARG A 26 13.60 14.80 -2.59
C ARG A 26 14.30 15.15 -1.31
N ILE A 27 13.90 16.30 -0.77
CA ILE A 27 14.05 16.56 0.64
C ILE A 27 12.98 15.72 1.32
N HIS A 28 13.41 14.73 2.10
CA HIS A 28 12.51 13.83 2.78
C HIS A 28 12.22 14.42 4.17
N LEU A 29 11.12 15.16 4.28
CA LEU A 29 10.60 15.56 5.58
C LEU A 29 9.70 14.44 6.10
N SER A 30 10.10 13.83 7.21
CA SER A 30 9.27 12.87 7.94
C SER A 30 8.16 13.61 8.66
N TRP A 31 6.90 13.24 8.43
CA TRP A 31 5.72 13.91 9.00
C TRP A 31 5.73 14.03 10.54
N GLY A 32 6.45 13.15 11.24
CA GLY A 32 6.59 13.19 12.70
C GLY A 32 7.55 14.26 13.23
N ASP A 33 8.45 14.79 12.40
CA ASP A 33 9.54 15.69 12.80
C ASP A 33 9.54 17.02 12.03
N VAL A 34 8.40 17.38 11.40
CA VAL A 34 8.29 18.62 10.62
C VAL A 34 8.10 19.81 11.56
N THR A 35 9.20 20.53 11.83
CA THR A 35 9.17 21.85 12.45
C THR A 35 9.11 22.95 11.40
N GLU A 36 8.66 24.15 11.79
CA GLU A 36 8.57 25.32 10.89
C GLU A 36 9.95 25.66 10.30
N GLU A 37 11.01 25.60 11.11
CA GLU A 37 12.39 25.83 10.69
C GLU A 37 12.85 24.78 9.66
N SER A 38 12.62 23.49 9.93
CA SER A 38 13.00 22.40 9.02
C SER A 38 12.31 22.53 7.67
N PHE A 39 11.03 22.90 7.68
CA PHE A 39 10.27 23.14 6.46
C PHE A 39 10.78 24.37 5.69
N ARG A 40 11.06 25.47 6.39
CA ARG A 40 11.58 26.70 5.79
C ARG A 40 12.97 26.48 5.16
N GLU A 41 13.86 25.80 5.85
CA GLU A 41 15.19 25.45 5.34
C GLU A 41 15.08 24.56 4.10
N SER A 42 14.17 23.59 4.12
CA SER A 42 13.92 22.72 2.98
C SER A 42 13.46 23.49 1.74
N ILE A 43 12.53 24.44 1.90
CA ILE A 43 12.07 25.29 0.78
C ILE A 43 13.22 26.14 0.26
N LEU A 44 13.99 26.77 1.14
CA LEU A 44 15.13 27.60 0.76
C LEU A 44 16.20 26.78 0.03
N GLU A 45 16.45 25.55 0.45
CA GLU A 45 17.38 24.65 -0.21
C GLU A 45 16.93 24.34 -1.65
N VAL A 46 15.65 24.01 -1.86
CA VAL A 46 15.10 23.75 -3.20
C VAL A 46 15.13 25.01 -4.07
N ALA A 47 14.78 26.15 -3.51
CA ALA A 47 14.70 27.42 -4.25
C ALA A 47 16.07 27.99 -4.62
N THR A 48 17.07 27.81 -3.75
CA THR A 48 18.40 28.42 -3.92
C THR A 48 19.34 27.52 -4.73
N ASN A 49 19.22 26.20 -4.61
CA ASN A 49 20.18 25.30 -5.24
C ASN A 49 19.83 25.03 -6.73
N PRO A 50 20.66 25.47 -7.68
CA PRO A 50 20.38 25.35 -9.12
C PRO A 50 20.39 23.90 -9.63
N GLU A 51 20.97 22.95 -8.87
CA GLU A 51 20.96 21.53 -9.22
C GLU A 51 19.55 20.95 -9.21
N TYR A 52 18.67 21.42 -8.32
CA TYR A 52 17.27 21.00 -8.32
C TYR A 52 16.56 21.49 -9.58
N HIS A 53 16.78 22.75 -9.98
CA HIS A 53 16.22 23.30 -11.21
C HIS A 53 16.68 22.50 -12.43
N ARG A 54 17.99 22.24 -12.58
CA ARG A 54 18.54 21.44 -13.69
C ARG A 54 17.95 20.03 -13.75
N ARG A 55 17.77 19.37 -12.60
CA ARG A 55 17.15 18.03 -12.53
C ARG A 55 15.69 18.07 -12.92
N ILE A 56 14.91 19.01 -12.40
CA ILE A 56 13.50 19.18 -12.74
C ILE A 56 13.33 19.48 -14.23
N SER A 57 14.15 20.36 -14.81
CA SER A 57 14.11 20.63 -16.26
C SER A 57 14.42 19.39 -17.10
N ARG A 58 15.40 18.58 -16.69
CA ARG A 58 15.72 17.31 -17.37
C ARG A 58 14.55 16.34 -17.30
N ILE A 59 13.97 16.14 -16.10
CA ILE A 59 12.81 15.27 -15.89
C ILE A 59 11.63 15.75 -16.73
N SER A 60 11.36 17.06 -16.73
CA SER A 60 10.30 17.65 -17.53
C SER A 60 10.47 17.30 -19.01
N ARG A 61 11.68 17.43 -19.57
CA ARG A 61 11.96 17.03 -20.95
C ARG A 61 11.64 15.55 -21.18
N LEU A 62 12.13 14.63 -20.33
CA LEU A 62 11.84 13.19 -20.48
C LEU A 62 10.34 12.86 -20.35
N VAL A 63 9.61 13.57 -19.50
CA VAL A 63 8.16 13.36 -19.34
C VAL A 63 7.40 13.84 -20.59
N HIS A 64 7.85 14.92 -21.22
CA HIS A 64 7.27 15.41 -22.48
C HIS A 64 7.76 14.64 -23.71
N ASP A 65 8.89 13.95 -23.62
CA ASP A 65 9.51 13.14 -24.68
C ASP A 65 8.82 11.77 -24.87
N GLN A 66 7.48 11.78 -24.81
CA GLN A 66 6.65 10.61 -25.07
C GLN A 66 5.92 10.79 -26.40
N PRO A 67 5.72 9.70 -27.18
CA PRO A 67 5.16 9.79 -28.53
C PRO A 67 3.74 10.38 -28.54
N ASP A 68 2.94 10.08 -27.51
CA ASP A 68 1.59 10.61 -27.36
C ASP A 68 1.56 11.72 -26.31
N SER A 69 0.88 12.83 -26.63
CA SER A 69 0.68 13.91 -25.67
C SER A 69 -0.10 13.39 -24.45
N PRO A 70 0.24 13.82 -23.22
CA PRO A 70 -0.49 13.42 -22.02
C PRO A 70 -2.00 13.72 -22.12
N LYS A 71 -2.36 14.80 -22.85
CA LYS A 71 -3.74 15.21 -23.08
C LYS A 71 -4.51 14.20 -23.93
N GLU A 72 -3.99 13.85 -25.10
CA GLU A 72 -4.66 12.91 -26.01
C GLU A 72 -4.81 11.54 -25.36
N ARG A 73 -3.79 11.10 -24.63
CA ARG A 73 -3.83 9.86 -23.86
C ARG A 73 -4.88 9.89 -22.75
N ALA A 74 -5.04 11.01 -22.04
CA ALA A 74 -6.09 11.16 -21.04
C ALA A 74 -7.49 11.11 -21.66
N VAL A 75 -7.68 11.78 -22.80
CA VAL A 75 -8.94 11.73 -23.57
C VAL A 75 -9.22 10.30 -24.03
N TRP A 76 -8.23 9.60 -24.56
CA TRP A 76 -8.36 8.21 -24.98
C TRP A 76 -8.76 7.29 -23.82
N TRP A 77 -8.12 7.43 -22.65
CA TRP A 77 -8.49 6.65 -21.46
C TRP A 77 -9.90 6.97 -20.98
N LEU A 78 -10.32 8.23 -21.04
CA LEU A 78 -11.67 8.67 -20.69
C LEU A 78 -12.71 8.06 -21.66
N GLU A 79 -12.45 8.13 -22.96
CA GLU A 79 -13.31 7.50 -23.98
C GLU A 79 -13.37 5.98 -23.80
N TYR A 80 -12.25 5.35 -23.44
CA TYR A 80 -12.20 3.92 -23.13
C TYR A 80 -13.02 3.58 -21.88
N LEU A 81 -12.94 4.40 -20.82
CA LEU A 81 -13.74 4.26 -19.60
C LEU A 81 -15.24 4.37 -19.90
N LEU A 82 -15.63 5.34 -20.71
CA LEU A 82 -17.02 5.57 -21.11
C LEU A 82 -17.55 4.46 -22.04
N ARG A 83 -16.73 3.97 -22.98
CA ARG A 83 -17.12 2.91 -23.93
C ARG A 83 -17.27 1.54 -23.27
N ASN A 84 -16.61 1.30 -22.14
CA ASN A 84 -16.64 0.03 -21.42
C ASN A 84 -17.40 0.11 -20.08
N GLU A 85 -18.33 1.06 -19.95
CA GLU A 85 -19.20 1.28 -18.78
C GLU A 85 -18.46 1.19 -17.43
N GLY A 86 -17.30 1.86 -17.35
CA GLY A 86 -16.37 1.72 -16.25
C GLY A 86 -15.83 0.30 -16.26
N ALA A 87 -14.71 0.09 -16.96
CA ALA A 87 -14.02 -1.20 -17.09
C ALA A 87 -14.29 -2.09 -15.87
N ALA A 88 -15.15 -3.11 -16.02
CA ALA A 88 -15.70 -3.87 -14.89
C ALA A 88 -14.62 -4.46 -13.95
N HIS A 89 -13.38 -4.55 -14.45
CA HIS A 89 -12.18 -5.00 -13.75
C HIS A 89 -11.39 -3.89 -13.02
N LEU A 90 -11.68 -2.61 -13.29
CA LEU A 90 -11.06 -1.43 -12.66
C LEU A 90 -12.02 -0.71 -11.69
N ASN A 91 -13.29 -1.08 -11.68
CA ASN A 91 -14.24 -0.61 -10.68
C ASN A 91 -13.85 -1.18 -9.32
N GLN A 92 -13.17 -0.37 -8.50
CA GLN A 92 -13.02 -0.63 -7.06
C GLN A 92 -14.38 -0.90 -6.40
N GLU A 93 -15.43 -0.29 -6.93
CA GLU A 93 -16.85 -0.51 -6.65
C GLU A 93 -17.31 -1.96 -6.84
N SER A 94 -16.77 -2.71 -7.81
CA SER A 94 -17.12 -4.12 -8.06
C SER A 94 -16.30 -5.08 -7.21
N PHE A 95 -15.04 -4.73 -6.87
CA PHE A 95 -14.25 -5.50 -5.92
C PHE A 95 -14.84 -5.39 -4.50
N ALA A 96 -15.25 -4.19 -4.08
CA ALA A 96 -15.90 -3.97 -2.78
C ALA A 96 -17.32 -4.59 -2.70
N ARG A 97 -18.08 -4.63 -3.80
CA ARG A 97 -19.42 -5.24 -3.81
C ARG A 97 -19.44 -6.75 -3.99
N ASN A 98 -18.40 -7.35 -4.60
CA ASN A 98 -18.31 -8.80 -4.78
C ASN A 98 -17.55 -9.52 -3.64
N LEU A 99 -16.98 -8.80 -2.68
CA LEU A 99 -16.54 -9.42 -1.44
C LEU A 99 -17.78 -9.75 -0.60
N SER A 100 -18.04 -11.03 -0.41
CA SER A 100 -19.08 -11.49 0.50
C SER A 100 -18.80 -10.96 1.92
N TRP A 101 -19.85 -10.57 2.66
CA TRP A 101 -19.76 -10.04 4.04
C TRP A 101 -18.73 -10.75 4.96
N PRO A 102 -18.53 -12.08 4.91
CA PRO A 102 -17.53 -12.78 5.73
C PRO A 102 -16.07 -12.42 5.40
N GLN A 103 -15.77 -12.07 4.14
CA GLN A 103 -14.42 -11.73 3.67
C GLN A 103 -13.99 -10.32 4.13
N ILE A 104 -14.95 -9.39 4.21
CA ILE A 104 -14.72 -8.04 4.73
C ILE A 104 -14.45 -8.09 6.24
N LEU A 105 -15.13 -8.99 6.96
CA LEU A 105 -15.03 -9.13 8.41
C LEU A 105 -13.91 -10.05 8.90
N LEU A 106 -13.09 -10.63 8.00
CA LEU A 106 -12.03 -11.60 8.33
C LEU A 106 -12.49 -12.65 9.36
N LEU A 107 -13.68 -13.23 9.13
CA LEU A 107 -14.33 -14.11 10.11
C LEU A 107 -13.46 -15.32 10.48
N ASP A 108 -12.63 -15.78 9.54
CA ASP A 108 -11.64 -16.85 9.74
C ASP A 108 -10.60 -16.47 10.83
N VAL A 109 -10.09 -15.24 10.80
CA VAL A 109 -9.13 -14.74 11.79
C VAL A 109 -9.78 -14.63 13.17
N LEU A 110 -11.03 -14.18 13.24
CA LEU A 110 -11.78 -14.08 14.50
C LEU A 110 -12.04 -15.47 15.11
N LEU A 111 -12.43 -16.44 14.28
CA LEU A 111 -12.71 -17.80 14.72
C LEU A 111 -11.45 -18.53 15.18
N LEU A 112 -10.34 -18.37 14.45
CA LEU A 112 -9.02 -18.88 14.84
C LEU A 112 -8.55 -18.25 16.16
N THR A 113 -8.74 -16.95 16.34
CA THR A 113 -8.36 -16.24 17.57
C THR A 113 -9.13 -16.74 18.79
N ILE A 114 -10.45 -16.89 18.68
CA ILE A 114 -11.29 -17.43 19.77
C ILE A 114 -10.90 -18.88 20.09
N PHE A 115 -10.64 -19.69 19.07
CA PHE A 115 -10.22 -21.08 19.25
C PHE A 115 -8.91 -21.21 20.04
N ILE A 116 -7.91 -20.39 19.72
CA ILE A 116 -6.62 -20.36 20.46
C ILE A 116 -6.85 -19.95 21.92
N LEU A 117 -7.63 -18.90 22.17
CA LEU A 117 -7.92 -18.44 23.54
C LEU A 117 -8.65 -19.51 24.36
N ALA A 118 -9.61 -20.22 23.76
CA ALA A 118 -10.34 -21.30 24.41
C ALA A 118 -9.42 -22.48 24.77
N LEU A 119 -8.51 -22.87 23.87
CA LEU A 119 -7.52 -23.93 24.14
C LEU A 119 -6.58 -23.55 25.28
N LEU A 120 -6.05 -22.33 25.28
CA LEU A 120 -5.20 -21.83 26.36
C LEU A 120 -5.95 -21.83 27.71
N GLY A 121 -7.19 -21.36 27.72
CA GLY A 121 -8.06 -21.38 28.91
C GLY A 121 -8.30 -22.80 29.44
N LEU A 122 -8.55 -23.77 28.54
CA LEU A 122 -8.73 -25.18 28.91
C LEU A 122 -7.47 -25.80 29.50
N ILE A 123 -6.31 -25.52 28.93
CA ILE A 123 -5.01 -25.99 29.45
C ILE A 123 -4.77 -25.43 30.85
N VAL A 124 -4.96 -24.12 31.03
CA VAL A 124 -4.80 -23.47 32.34
C VAL A 124 -5.76 -24.07 33.37
N TRP A 125 -7.04 -24.22 33.01
CA TRP A 125 -8.04 -24.84 33.89
C TRP A 125 -7.67 -26.29 34.26
N PHE A 126 -7.19 -27.08 33.30
CA PHE A 126 -6.78 -28.46 33.53
C PHE A 126 -5.58 -28.55 34.47
N VAL A 127 -4.58 -27.68 34.28
CA VAL A 127 -3.40 -27.58 35.16
C VAL A 127 -3.81 -27.17 36.57
N LEU A 128 -4.65 -26.14 36.72
CA LEU A 128 -5.16 -25.71 38.03
C LEU A 128 -5.95 -26.82 38.73
N ARG A 129 -6.78 -27.55 38.00
CA ARG A 129 -7.54 -28.69 38.54
C ARG A 129 -6.61 -29.82 38.99
N ARG A 130 -5.55 -30.13 38.23
CA ARG A 130 -4.55 -31.15 38.60
C ARG A 130 -3.80 -30.77 39.87
N ILE A 131 -3.34 -29.53 39.99
CA ILE A 131 -2.65 -29.03 41.19
C ILE A 131 -3.59 -29.10 42.41
N ASN A 132 -4.84 -28.65 42.28
CA ASN A 132 -5.82 -28.70 43.37
C ASN A 132 -6.17 -30.14 43.78
N SER A 133 -6.19 -31.10 42.83
CA SER A 133 -6.41 -32.53 43.14
C SER A 133 -5.21 -33.19 43.83
N SER A 134 -3.98 -32.74 43.55
CA SER A 134 -2.74 -33.22 44.17
C SER A 134 -2.61 -32.78 45.63
N GLY A 135 -3.21 -31.66 46.03
CA GLY A 135 -3.14 -31.13 47.40
C GLY A 135 -3.98 -31.91 48.41
N LYS A 136 -5.03 -32.63 47.95
CA LYS A 136 -5.93 -33.38 48.84
C LYS A 136 -5.39 -34.76 49.28
N SER A 137 -4.38 -35.32 48.61
CA SER A 137 -3.87 -36.67 48.90
C SER A 137 -2.76 -36.73 49.95
N LYS A 138 -2.36 -35.60 50.56
CA LYS A 138 -1.26 -35.51 51.54
C LYS A 138 -1.71 -35.11 52.96
N VAL A 139 -3.02 -34.97 53.20
CA VAL A 139 -3.57 -34.50 54.49
C VAL A 139 -4.26 -35.62 55.29
N ASP A 140 -4.31 -36.84 54.75
CA ASP A 140 -4.81 -38.03 55.44
C ASP A 140 -3.66 -38.91 55.94
#